data_AF-A0A437M068-F1
#
_entry.id   AF-A0A437M068-F1
#
_cell.length_a   1.000
_cell.length_b   1.000
_cell.length_c   1.000
_cell.angle_alpha   90.00
_cell.angle_beta   90.00
_cell.angle_gamma   90.00
#
_symmetry.space_group_name_H-M   'P 1'
#
loop_
_entity.id
_entity.type
_entity.pdbx_description
1 polymer ?
#
loop_
_entity_poly.entity_id
_entity_poly.type
_entity_poly.pdbx_seq_one_letter_code
_entity_poly.pdbx_strand_id
1 'polypeptide(L)'
;MAGPVGMERPMAAPSLADPDWQVWTVAQLFVFGSMRGLFSMLFGIGLLLFFERAGKGDGLYLRRLLLLFLFGVANGTVLLWPGDILTTYAVAGLAVLAFRDKPPQSMLIAGLVAIGLMSLLMSIEVGMMPSENFLYSPETLATETAARQGDYAANLAYLSHVTAKWTLDLASILWVAEAAGFMMIGMALWRSGWMEGRRPRLLIAGYAIGLPLRIAQAIAIFGNDGNPTGWTAMVDQVARFGMTIGHIGLVLTLWPHARSAFAPFARMGRMALTLYLGQSALAAVIFSGFGLGLWGRLNGWGEWGVAALILVAEALFATFWFARFRYGPMEWLWRWGTYGRRPGA
;
A
#
# COMPACT_ATOMS: atom_id res chain seq x y z
N MET A 1 -3.67 -12.51 -0.70
CA MET A 1 -3.28 -13.66 -1.56
C MET A 1 -3.41 -14.99 -0.82
N ALA A 2 -3.01 -15.08 0.45
CA ALA A 2 -3.01 -16.32 1.22
C ALA A 2 -4.38 -16.73 1.80
N GLY A 3 -5.22 -15.75 2.15
CA GLY A 3 -6.61 -15.95 2.57
C GLY A 3 -7.63 -15.27 1.65
N PRO A 4 -8.89 -15.18 2.10
CA PRO A 4 -9.96 -14.50 1.36
C PRO A 4 -9.61 -13.04 1.07
N VAL A 5 -9.84 -12.62 -0.16
CA VAL A 5 -9.60 -11.25 -0.62
C VAL A 5 -10.50 -10.29 0.17
N GLY A 6 -9.99 -9.13 0.56
CA GLY A 6 -10.79 -8.10 1.25
C GLY A 6 -11.09 -8.40 2.73
N MET A 7 -10.72 -9.58 3.24
CA MET A 7 -10.77 -9.88 4.67
C MET A 7 -9.53 -9.32 5.36
N GLU A 8 -9.70 -8.20 6.07
CA GLU A 8 -8.61 -7.51 6.77
C GLU A 8 -8.40 -8.01 8.22
N ARG A 9 -9.13 -9.04 8.65
CA ARG A 9 -9.05 -9.65 9.97
C ARG A 9 -9.16 -11.18 9.91
N PRO A 10 -8.67 -11.91 10.93
CA PRO A 10 -8.91 -13.35 11.03
C PRO A 10 -10.41 -13.66 11.15
N MET A 11 -10.81 -14.81 10.60
CA MET A 11 -12.21 -15.29 10.66
C MET A 11 -12.58 -15.87 12.03
N ALA A 12 -11.59 -16.42 12.75
CA ALA A 12 -11.79 -16.94 14.09
C ALA A 12 -12.07 -15.82 15.10
N ALA A 13 -12.69 -16.17 16.22
CA ALA A 13 -12.93 -15.24 17.32
C ALA A 13 -11.58 -14.70 17.87
N PRO A 14 -11.53 -13.43 18.29
CA PRO A 14 -10.29 -12.79 18.75
C PRO A 14 -9.69 -13.48 19.97
N SER A 15 -8.42 -13.87 19.85
CA SER A 15 -7.65 -14.47 20.95
C SER A 15 -6.17 -14.15 20.80
N LEU A 16 -5.52 -13.70 21.88
CA LEU A 16 -4.06 -13.48 21.87
C LEU A 16 -3.25 -14.79 21.81
N ALA A 17 -3.90 -15.95 22.03
CA ALA A 17 -3.28 -17.25 21.82
C ALA A 17 -3.33 -17.70 20.34
N ASP A 18 -4.18 -17.09 19.52
CA ASP A 18 -4.32 -17.41 18.10
C ASP A 18 -3.20 -16.73 17.28
N PRO A 19 -2.39 -17.50 16.53
CA PRO A 19 -1.36 -16.98 15.63
C PRO A 19 -1.83 -15.89 14.66
N ASP A 20 -3.04 -16.02 14.12
CA ASP A 20 -3.57 -15.09 13.12
C ASP A 20 -3.86 -13.74 13.76
N TRP A 21 -4.42 -13.76 14.97
CA TRP A 21 -4.70 -12.55 15.75
C TRP A 21 -3.44 -11.90 16.33
N GLN A 22 -2.41 -12.69 16.67
CA GLN A 22 -1.09 -12.16 17.05
C GLN A 22 -0.49 -11.35 15.90
N VAL A 23 -0.44 -11.97 14.71
CA VAL A 23 0.09 -11.34 13.50
C VAL A 23 -0.74 -10.14 13.08
N TRP A 24 -2.08 -10.26 13.10
CA TRP A 24 -2.97 -9.16 12.83
C TRP A 24 -2.71 -7.99 13.78
N THR A 25 -2.51 -8.25 15.08
CA THR A 25 -2.23 -7.18 16.06
C THR A 25 -0.93 -6.45 15.74
N VAL A 26 0.15 -7.18 15.46
CA VAL A 26 1.43 -6.55 15.09
C VAL A 26 1.29 -5.76 13.78
N ALA A 27 0.60 -6.34 12.78
CA ALA A 27 0.32 -5.67 11.53
C ALA A 27 -0.49 -4.39 11.76
N GLN A 28 -1.59 -4.46 12.50
CA GLN A 28 -2.48 -3.35 12.78
C GLN A 28 -1.76 -2.20 13.46
N LEU A 29 -0.86 -2.50 14.41
CA LEU A 29 -0.10 -1.49 15.12
C LEU A 29 0.93 -0.81 14.21
N PHE A 30 1.72 -1.55 13.44
CA PHE A 30 2.94 -1.01 12.82
C PHE A 30 2.91 -0.94 11.29
N VAL A 31 2.19 -1.84 10.62
CA VAL A 31 2.33 -2.07 9.18
C VAL A 31 1.10 -1.61 8.41
N PHE A 32 -0.09 -2.03 8.86
CA PHE A 32 -1.33 -1.94 8.12
C PHE A 32 -1.64 -0.49 7.76
N GLY A 33 -1.74 -0.24 6.45
CA GLY A 33 -1.96 1.08 5.88
C GLY A 33 -0.82 2.10 6.02
N SER A 34 -0.02 2.08 7.08
CA SER A 34 1.06 3.07 7.30
C SER A 34 2.15 2.97 6.22
N MET A 35 2.47 1.75 5.76
CA MET A 35 3.41 1.55 4.65
C MET A 35 2.87 2.11 3.33
N ARG A 36 1.56 1.96 3.06
CA ARG A 36 0.91 2.59 1.91
C ARG A 36 0.92 4.12 2.03
N GLY A 37 0.69 4.65 3.24
CA GLY A 37 0.81 6.08 3.52
C GLY A 37 2.21 6.63 3.19
N LEU A 38 3.27 5.93 3.59
CA LEU A 38 4.66 6.28 3.23
C LEU A 38 4.84 6.28 1.70
N PHE A 39 4.39 5.23 1.03
CA PHE A 39 4.54 5.10 -0.41
C PHE A 39 3.74 6.18 -1.17
N SER A 40 2.54 6.53 -0.70
CA SER A 40 1.73 7.64 -1.23
C SER A 40 2.46 8.98 -1.08
N MET A 41 2.99 9.28 0.11
CA MET A 41 3.78 10.50 0.34
C MET A 41 4.99 10.56 -0.61
N LEU A 42 5.76 9.48 -0.73
CA LEU A 42 6.90 9.39 -1.62
C LEU A 42 6.52 9.56 -3.09
N PHE A 43 5.36 9.05 -3.51
CA PHE A 43 4.85 9.25 -4.86
C PHE A 43 4.59 10.73 -5.16
N GLY A 44 3.97 11.45 -4.22
CA GLY A 44 3.77 12.90 -4.31
C GLY A 44 5.09 13.67 -4.38
N ILE A 45 6.09 13.29 -3.57
CA ILE A 45 7.45 13.85 -3.65
C ILE A 45 8.07 13.56 -5.03
N GLY A 46 7.87 12.35 -5.54
CA GLY A 46 8.33 11.93 -6.87
C GLY A 46 7.74 12.77 -8.01
N LEU A 47 6.51 13.27 -7.87
CA LEU A 47 5.91 14.23 -8.80
C LEU A 47 6.73 15.53 -8.81
N LEU A 48 6.99 16.13 -7.65
CA LEU A 48 7.75 17.39 -7.57
C LEU A 48 9.15 17.23 -8.16
N LEU A 49 9.87 16.18 -7.76
CA LEU A 49 11.21 15.86 -8.28
C LEU A 49 11.21 15.62 -9.80
N PHE A 50 10.12 15.09 -10.36
CA PHE A 50 9.99 14.92 -11.80
C PHE A 50 9.93 16.27 -12.51
N PHE A 51 9.09 17.19 -12.04
CA PHE A 51 8.95 18.52 -12.65
C PHE A 51 10.17 19.42 -12.44
N GLU A 52 10.88 19.29 -11.31
CA GLU A 52 12.17 19.97 -11.09
C GLU A 52 13.22 19.57 -12.16
N ARG A 53 13.19 18.32 -12.63
CA ARG A 53 14.14 17.80 -13.63
C ARG A 53 13.67 18.00 -15.08
N ALA A 54 12.36 17.86 -15.32
CA ALA A 54 11.79 17.85 -16.66
C ALA A 54 11.30 19.23 -17.15
N GLY A 55 11.20 20.23 -16.27
CA GLY A 55 10.59 21.52 -16.59
C GLY A 55 9.08 21.36 -16.90
N LYS A 56 8.57 22.02 -17.95
CA LYS A 56 7.17 21.87 -18.40
C LYS A 56 6.96 20.53 -19.13
N GLY A 57 6.74 19.48 -18.36
CA GLY A 57 6.65 18.09 -18.82
C GLY A 57 5.28 17.43 -18.68
N ASP A 58 4.17 18.19 -18.69
CA ASP A 58 2.82 17.68 -18.36
C ASP A 58 2.45 16.45 -19.20
N GLY A 59 2.69 16.49 -20.52
CA GLY A 59 2.44 15.32 -21.40
C GLY A 59 3.30 14.09 -21.05
N LEU A 60 4.55 14.28 -20.61
CA LEU A 60 5.40 13.18 -20.15
C LEU A 60 4.91 12.62 -18.81
N TYR A 61 4.42 13.49 -17.91
CA TYR A 61 3.83 13.07 -16.65
C TYR A 61 2.54 12.29 -16.87
N LEU A 62 1.65 12.75 -17.76
CA LEU A 62 0.44 12.02 -18.12
C LEU A 62 0.75 10.64 -18.73
N ARG A 63 1.79 10.53 -19.57
CA ARG A 63 2.28 9.22 -20.05
C ARG A 63 2.75 8.32 -18.92
N ARG A 64 3.46 8.87 -17.92
CA ARG A 64 3.89 8.10 -16.73
C ARG A 64 2.72 7.54 -15.96
N LEU A 65 1.68 8.36 -15.75
CA LEU A 65 0.47 7.96 -15.06
C LEU A 65 -0.34 6.95 -15.87
N LEU A 66 -0.45 7.12 -17.18
CA LEU A 66 -1.10 6.14 -18.06
C LEU A 66 -0.40 4.78 -17.98
N LEU A 67 0.93 4.75 -18.06
CA LEU A 67 1.68 3.50 -17.92
C LEU A 67 1.50 2.88 -16.53
N LEU A 68 1.51 3.70 -15.48
CA LEU A 68 1.26 3.26 -14.11
C LEU A 68 -0.13 2.63 -13.97
N PHE A 69 -1.14 3.24 -14.58
CA PHE A 69 -2.50 2.71 -14.63
C PHE A 69 -2.55 1.36 -15.36
N LEU A 70 -1.89 1.24 -16.52
CA LEU A 70 -1.84 0.00 -17.28
C LEU A 70 -1.12 -1.12 -16.51
N PHE A 71 -0.02 -0.80 -15.82
CA PHE A 71 0.64 -1.76 -14.93
C PHE A 71 -0.27 -2.18 -13.78
N GLY A 72 -1.05 -1.25 -13.21
CA GLY A 72 -2.01 -1.57 -12.17
C GLY A 72 -3.14 -2.48 -12.64
N VAL A 73 -3.69 -2.24 -13.83
CA VAL A 73 -4.69 -3.13 -14.45
C VAL A 73 -4.10 -4.52 -14.68
N ALA A 74 -2.88 -4.61 -15.20
CA ALA A 74 -2.19 -5.89 -15.38
C ALA A 74 -1.91 -6.57 -14.03
N ASN A 75 -1.55 -5.82 -12.99
CA ASN A 75 -1.32 -6.38 -11.66
C ASN A 75 -2.61 -6.93 -11.04
N GLY A 76 -3.70 -6.17 -11.14
CA GLY A 76 -5.02 -6.54 -10.64
C GLY A 76 -5.62 -7.77 -11.30
N THR A 77 -5.39 -7.90 -12.60
CA THR A 77 -5.97 -8.98 -13.41
C THR A 77 -4.97 -10.11 -13.63
N VAL A 78 -3.97 -9.90 -14.47
CA VAL A 78 -3.00 -10.91 -14.91
C VAL A 78 -2.13 -11.43 -13.75
N LEU A 79 -1.71 -10.55 -12.82
CA LEU A 79 -0.93 -10.95 -11.65
C LEU A 79 -1.78 -11.23 -10.40
N LEU A 80 -3.10 -11.27 -10.57
CA LEU A 80 -4.04 -11.81 -9.57
C LEU A 80 -4.01 -11.05 -8.22
N TRP A 81 -3.78 -9.73 -8.26
CA TRP A 81 -3.74 -8.87 -7.07
C TRP A 81 -4.84 -7.78 -7.07
N PRO A 82 -6.10 -8.11 -6.71
CA PRO A 82 -7.16 -7.11 -6.62
C PRO A 82 -6.85 -6.04 -5.56
N GLY A 83 -7.36 -4.81 -5.78
CA GLY A 83 -7.07 -3.67 -4.90
C GLY A 83 -5.68 -3.07 -5.12
N ASP A 84 -5.14 -3.22 -6.32
CA ASP A 84 -3.86 -2.65 -6.73
C ASP A 84 -3.78 -1.13 -6.50
N ILE A 85 -2.63 -0.68 -5.97
CA ILE A 85 -2.43 0.74 -5.65
C ILE A 85 -1.99 1.57 -6.85
N LEU A 86 -1.46 0.97 -7.92
CA LEU A 86 -0.93 1.69 -9.08
C LEU A 86 -2.06 2.35 -9.88
N THR A 87 -3.21 1.68 -10.02
CA THR A 87 -4.42 2.31 -10.62
C THR A 87 -4.87 3.51 -9.78
N THR A 88 -5.01 3.31 -8.47
CA THR A 88 -5.37 4.36 -7.49
C THR A 88 -4.39 5.53 -7.57
N TYR A 89 -3.09 5.26 -7.63
CA TYR A 89 -2.04 6.28 -7.66
C TYR A 89 -1.96 7.00 -9.00
N ALA A 90 -2.27 6.32 -10.10
CA ALA A 90 -2.35 6.95 -11.41
C ALA A 90 -3.46 8.01 -11.44
N VAL A 91 -4.63 7.69 -10.89
CA VAL A 91 -5.76 8.64 -10.80
C VAL A 91 -5.49 9.74 -9.77
N ALA A 92 -5.00 9.39 -8.57
CA ALA A 92 -4.62 10.37 -7.56
C ALA A 92 -3.53 11.33 -8.05
N GLY A 93 -2.58 10.82 -8.85
CA GLY A 93 -1.52 11.58 -9.52
C GLY A 93 -2.05 12.71 -10.41
N LEU A 94 -3.19 12.49 -11.09
CA LEU A 94 -3.85 13.53 -11.88
C LEU A 94 -4.42 14.62 -10.97
N ALA A 95 -5.06 14.25 -9.87
CA ALA A 95 -5.65 15.19 -8.92
C ALA A 95 -4.57 16.08 -8.27
N VAL A 96 -3.47 15.48 -7.81
CA VAL A 96 -2.40 16.23 -7.14
C VAL A 96 -1.58 17.10 -8.10
N LEU A 97 -1.67 16.87 -9.41
CA LEU A 97 -1.05 17.75 -10.41
C LEU A 97 -1.57 19.19 -10.30
N ALA A 98 -2.85 19.38 -9.99
CA ALA A 98 -3.46 20.70 -9.77
C ALA A 98 -2.89 21.43 -8.54
N PHE A 99 -2.28 20.68 -7.61
CA PHE A 99 -1.65 21.21 -6.41
C PHE A 99 -0.16 21.48 -6.60
N ARG A 100 0.47 21.04 -7.69
CA ARG A 100 1.94 21.10 -7.86
C ARG A 100 2.52 22.50 -7.63
N ASP A 101 1.84 23.56 -8.05
CA ASP A 101 2.36 24.94 -7.97
C ASP A 101 1.83 25.70 -6.74
N LYS A 102 1.02 25.03 -5.90
CA LYS A 102 0.42 25.64 -4.70
C LYS A 102 1.44 25.75 -3.54
N PRO A 103 1.22 26.67 -2.59
CA PRO A 103 2.08 26.74 -1.40
C PRO A 103 1.92 25.48 -0.52
N PRO A 104 2.94 25.11 0.27
CA PRO A 104 2.91 23.90 1.10
C PRO A 104 1.73 23.83 2.07
N GLN A 105 1.29 24.98 2.59
CA GLN A 105 0.14 25.07 3.50
C GLN A 105 -1.16 24.59 2.84
N SER A 106 -1.41 24.97 1.58
CA SER A 106 -2.60 24.52 0.85
C SER A 106 -2.58 23.01 0.60
N MET A 107 -1.41 22.45 0.27
CA MET A 107 -1.24 21.01 0.10
C MET A 107 -1.49 20.26 1.41
N LEU A 108 -0.94 20.77 2.53
CA LEU A 108 -1.12 20.18 3.85
C LEU A 108 -2.60 20.20 4.28
N ILE A 109 -3.26 21.35 4.16
CA ILE A 109 -4.69 21.50 4.51
C ILE A 109 -5.55 20.56 3.65
N ALA A 110 -5.36 20.57 2.33
CA ALA A 110 -6.11 19.70 1.43
C ALA A 110 -5.91 18.21 1.76
N GLY A 111 -4.68 17.82 2.08
CA GLY A 111 -4.38 16.45 2.49
C GLY A 111 -5.01 16.04 3.82
N LEU A 112 -4.96 16.92 4.84
CA LEU A 112 -5.61 16.68 6.12
C LEU A 112 -7.13 16.63 6.01
N VAL A 113 -7.73 17.48 5.16
CA VAL A 113 -9.18 17.44 4.87
C VAL A 113 -9.56 16.13 4.19
N ALA A 114 -8.79 15.66 3.21
CA ALA A 114 -9.05 14.38 2.55
C ALA A 114 -9.00 13.20 3.53
N ILE A 115 -7.99 13.18 4.42
CA ILE A 115 -7.85 12.16 5.47
C ILE A 115 -9.02 12.23 6.46
N GLY A 116 -9.38 13.44 6.93
CA GLY A 116 -10.47 13.63 7.89
C GLY A 116 -11.84 13.26 7.30
N LEU A 117 -12.10 13.62 6.04
CA LEU A 117 -13.33 13.25 5.35
C LEU A 117 -13.42 11.72 5.18
N MET A 118 -12.32 11.08 4.80
CA MET A 118 -12.26 9.62 4.70
C MET A 118 -12.54 8.95 6.05
N SER A 119 -11.91 9.44 7.14
CA SER A 119 -12.19 8.97 8.51
C SER A 119 -13.68 9.07 8.87
N LEU A 120 -14.30 10.21 8.58
CA LEU A 120 -15.71 10.44 8.91
C LEU A 120 -16.63 9.53 8.11
N LEU A 121 -16.42 9.41 6.80
CA LEU A 121 -17.26 8.58 5.94
C LEU A 121 -17.13 7.09 6.29
N MET A 122 -15.90 6.61 6.54
CA MET A 122 -15.66 5.23 6.98
C MET A 122 -16.29 4.98 8.36
N SER A 123 -16.26 5.95 9.27
CA SER A 123 -16.95 5.85 10.55
C SER A 123 -18.47 5.67 10.40
N ILE A 124 -19.08 6.37 9.45
CA ILE A 124 -20.52 6.27 9.19
C ILE A 124 -20.83 4.92 8.56
N GLU A 125 -20.09 4.53 7.52
CA GLU A 125 -20.27 3.26 6.82
C GLU A 125 -20.14 2.07 7.77
N VAL A 126 -19.04 1.98 8.51
CA VAL A 126 -18.81 0.90 9.48
C VAL A 126 -19.80 0.98 10.65
N GLY A 127 -20.14 2.18 11.11
CA GLY A 127 -21.11 2.36 12.20
C GLY A 127 -22.53 1.95 11.85
N MET A 128 -22.90 1.97 10.57
CA MET A 128 -24.21 1.55 10.06
C MET A 128 -24.22 0.09 9.58
N MET A 129 -23.05 -0.54 9.42
CA MET A 129 -22.94 -1.89 8.89
C MET A 129 -23.36 -2.94 9.96
N PRO A 130 -24.32 -3.82 9.66
CA PRO A 130 -24.65 -4.96 10.51
C PRO A 130 -23.44 -5.88 10.73
N SER A 131 -23.31 -6.43 11.94
CA SER A 131 -22.14 -7.22 12.35
C SER A 131 -21.86 -8.43 11.47
N GLU A 132 -22.90 -9.05 10.94
CA GLU A 132 -22.87 -10.21 10.05
C GLU A 132 -22.23 -9.91 8.69
N ASN A 133 -22.19 -8.64 8.28
CA ASN A 133 -21.61 -8.22 6.99
C ASN A 133 -20.10 -7.99 7.06
N PHE A 134 -19.48 -8.02 8.24
CA PHE A 134 -18.01 -7.92 8.40
C PHE A 134 -17.30 -9.25 8.11
N LEU A 135 -18.04 -10.34 7.93
CA LEU A 135 -17.51 -11.64 7.54
C LEU A 135 -18.09 -12.06 6.20
N TYR A 136 -17.29 -12.77 5.41
CA TYR A 136 -17.79 -13.36 4.17
C TYR A 136 -18.83 -14.44 4.48
N SER A 137 -19.93 -14.44 3.71
CA SER A 137 -20.89 -15.52 3.78
C SER A 137 -20.23 -16.85 3.40
N PRO A 138 -20.73 -18.00 3.91
CA PRO A 138 -20.19 -19.30 3.54
C PRO A 138 -20.16 -19.54 2.02
N GLU A 139 -21.17 -19.02 1.30
CA GLU A 139 -21.25 -19.07 -0.16
C GLU A 139 -20.15 -18.25 -0.84
N THR A 140 -19.91 -17.03 -0.38
CA THR A 140 -18.83 -16.17 -0.90
C THR A 140 -17.48 -16.83 -0.69
N LEU A 141 -17.24 -17.37 0.51
CA LEU A 141 -16.01 -18.07 0.84
C LEU A 141 -15.82 -19.34 0.00
N ALA A 142 -16.87 -20.13 -0.21
CA ALA A 142 -16.82 -21.33 -1.04
C ALA A 142 -16.51 -21.01 -2.51
N THR A 143 -17.15 -19.96 -3.06
CA THR A 143 -16.92 -19.48 -4.42
C THR A 143 -15.47 -19.03 -4.60
N GLU A 144 -14.96 -18.23 -3.66
CA GLU A 144 -13.57 -17.80 -3.70
C GLU A 144 -12.61 -18.98 -3.56
N THR A 145 -12.85 -19.88 -2.61
CA THR A 145 -12.01 -21.05 -2.37
C THR A 145 -11.87 -21.88 -3.65
N ALA A 146 -13.00 -22.17 -4.31
CA ALA A 146 -13.03 -22.94 -5.55
C ALA A 146 -12.24 -22.24 -6.67
N ALA A 147 -12.37 -20.92 -6.81
CA ALA A 147 -11.61 -20.16 -7.80
C ALA A 147 -10.11 -20.14 -7.47
N ARG A 148 -9.74 -19.90 -6.21
CA ARG A 148 -8.34 -19.76 -5.77
C ARG A 148 -7.58 -21.08 -5.82
N GLN A 149 -8.25 -22.19 -5.53
CA GLN A 149 -7.70 -23.54 -5.63
C GLN A 149 -7.79 -24.13 -7.04
N GLY A 150 -8.51 -23.48 -7.96
CA GLY A 150 -8.62 -23.87 -9.36
C GLY A 150 -7.36 -23.57 -10.18
N ASP A 151 -7.51 -23.70 -11.49
CA ASP A 151 -6.47 -23.35 -12.45
C ASP A 151 -6.28 -21.83 -12.60
N TYR A 152 -5.35 -21.42 -13.45
CA TYR A 152 -5.08 -20.00 -13.69
C TYR A 152 -6.29 -19.27 -14.30
N ALA A 153 -7.07 -19.93 -15.16
CA ALA A 153 -8.23 -19.31 -15.80
C ALA A 153 -9.35 -19.02 -14.80
N ALA A 154 -9.62 -19.95 -13.87
CA ALA A 154 -10.57 -19.76 -12.78
C ALA A 154 -10.14 -18.60 -11.86
N ASN A 155 -8.86 -18.55 -11.49
CA ASN A 155 -8.29 -17.45 -10.73
C ASN A 155 -8.42 -16.11 -11.45
N LEU A 156 -8.04 -16.06 -12.73
CA LEU A 156 -8.08 -14.86 -13.55
C LEU A 156 -9.52 -14.34 -13.68
N ALA A 157 -10.49 -15.22 -13.94
CA ALA A 157 -11.89 -14.83 -14.06
C ALA A 157 -12.42 -14.23 -12.75
N TYR A 158 -12.20 -14.91 -11.63
CA TYR A 158 -12.66 -14.44 -10.31
C TYR A 158 -11.98 -13.12 -9.91
N LEU A 159 -10.66 -13.05 -9.97
CA LEU A 159 -9.92 -11.88 -9.49
C LEU A 159 -10.02 -10.68 -10.45
N SER A 160 -10.26 -10.91 -11.73
CA SER A 160 -10.62 -9.82 -12.66
C SER A 160 -12.00 -9.25 -12.34
N HIS A 161 -12.98 -10.11 -11.99
CA HIS A 161 -14.29 -9.65 -11.54
C HIS A 161 -14.19 -8.83 -10.25
N VAL A 162 -13.45 -9.32 -9.25
CA VAL A 162 -13.21 -8.60 -7.99
C VAL A 162 -12.49 -7.27 -8.24
N THR A 163 -11.44 -7.28 -9.07
CA THR A 163 -10.70 -6.07 -9.45
C THR A 163 -11.62 -5.04 -10.11
N ALA A 164 -12.45 -5.46 -11.06
CA ALA A 164 -13.39 -4.58 -11.74
C ALA A 164 -14.42 -4.01 -10.75
N LYS A 165 -15.00 -4.86 -9.89
CA LYS A 165 -15.94 -4.43 -8.85
C LYS A 165 -15.33 -3.35 -7.96
N TRP A 166 -14.16 -3.60 -7.39
CA TRP A 166 -13.52 -2.65 -6.46
C TRP A 166 -13.04 -1.37 -7.14
N THR A 167 -12.55 -1.46 -8.38
CA THR A 167 -12.03 -0.30 -9.11
C THR A 167 -13.15 0.61 -9.61
N LEU A 168 -14.31 0.05 -9.95
CA LEU A 168 -15.46 0.80 -10.47
C LEU A 168 -16.47 1.21 -9.39
N ASP A 169 -16.33 0.69 -8.17
CA ASP A 169 -17.16 1.08 -7.04
C ASP A 169 -16.99 2.57 -6.71
N LEU A 170 -18.06 3.27 -6.35
CA LEU A 170 -17.98 4.69 -5.98
C LEU A 170 -17.10 4.92 -4.75
N ALA A 171 -16.99 3.95 -3.84
CA ALA A 171 -16.09 4.01 -2.69
C ALA A 171 -14.61 4.11 -3.12
N SER A 172 -14.24 3.66 -4.33
CA SER A 172 -12.88 3.82 -4.89
C SER A 172 -12.45 5.29 -4.96
N ILE A 173 -13.39 6.23 -5.10
CA ILE A 173 -13.11 7.67 -5.10
C ILE A 173 -12.49 8.10 -3.77
N LEU A 174 -12.93 7.49 -2.66
CA LEU A 174 -12.40 7.78 -1.34
C LEU A 174 -10.96 7.27 -1.18
N TRP A 175 -10.64 6.10 -1.74
CA TRP A 175 -9.27 5.57 -1.80
C TRP A 175 -8.34 6.45 -2.65
N VAL A 176 -8.84 6.98 -3.77
CA VAL A 176 -8.11 7.95 -4.60
C VAL A 176 -7.89 9.26 -3.84
N ALA A 177 -8.91 9.78 -3.17
CA ALA A 177 -8.83 11.00 -2.37
C ALA A 177 -7.85 10.84 -1.20
N GLU A 178 -7.88 9.68 -0.53
CA GLU A 178 -6.93 9.31 0.51
C GLU A 178 -5.49 9.29 -0.02
N ALA A 179 -5.23 8.58 -1.11
CA ALA A 179 -3.91 8.52 -1.72
C ALA A 179 -3.42 9.91 -2.14
N ALA A 180 -4.29 10.71 -2.75
CA ALA A 180 -4.01 12.11 -3.09
C ALA A 180 -3.71 12.95 -1.83
N GLY A 181 -4.42 12.70 -0.73
CA GLY A 181 -4.20 13.38 0.54
C GLY A 181 -2.80 13.11 1.11
N PHE A 182 -2.39 11.84 1.17
CA PHE A 182 -1.04 11.48 1.56
C PHE A 182 0.01 12.02 0.58
N MET A 183 -0.22 11.96 -0.73
CA MET A 183 0.68 12.55 -1.74
C MET A 183 0.89 14.05 -1.50
N MET A 184 -0.19 14.82 -1.29
CA MET A 184 -0.11 16.26 -1.02
C MET A 184 0.63 16.57 0.29
N ILE A 185 0.44 15.76 1.34
CA ILE A 185 1.21 15.92 2.58
C ILE A 185 2.70 15.66 2.32
N GLY A 186 3.04 14.61 1.57
CA GLY A 186 4.42 14.35 1.16
C GLY A 186 5.03 15.52 0.39
N MET A 187 4.29 16.08 -0.55
CA MET A 187 4.66 17.29 -1.31
C MET A 187 4.89 18.50 -0.40
N ALA A 188 4.01 18.72 0.58
CA ALA A 188 4.12 19.81 1.53
C ALA A 188 5.37 19.68 2.42
N LEU A 189 5.63 18.46 2.94
CA LEU A 189 6.80 18.16 3.77
C LEU A 189 8.10 18.35 2.99
N TRP A 190 8.14 17.91 1.73
CA TRP A 190 9.28 18.11 0.84
C TRP A 190 9.56 19.58 0.58
N ARG A 191 8.56 20.35 0.13
CA ARG A 191 8.73 21.78 -0.15
C ARG A 191 9.12 22.60 1.07
N SER A 192 8.71 22.16 2.26
CA SER A 192 9.03 22.85 3.51
C SER A 192 10.42 22.45 4.05
N GLY A 193 11.17 21.58 3.36
CA GLY A 193 12.49 21.09 3.79
C GLY A 193 12.43 20.13 4.98
N TRP A 194 11.26 19.60 5.36
CA TRP A 194 11.11 18.75 6.54
C TRP A 194 11.67 17.34 6.36
N MET A 195 11.93 16.94 5.12
CA MET A 195 12.54 15.64 4.78
C MET A 195 14.06 15.64 4.87
N GLU A 196 14.67 16.80 5.18
CA GLU A 196 16.13 16.94 5.28
C GLU A 196 16.61 16.82 6.73
N GLY A 197 17.70 16.06 6.91
CA GLY A 197 18.38 15.88 8.19
C GLY A 197 17.65 15.01 9.21
N ARG A 198 18.16 15.00 10.44
CA ARG A 198 17.57 14.24 11.55
C ARG A 198 16.30 14.91 12.05
N ARG A 199 15.22 14.15 12.22
CA ARG A 199 13.91 14.67 12.64
C ARG A 199 13.30 13.87 13.82
N PRO A 200 13.94 13.88 15.00
CA PRO A 200 13.43 13.14 16.17
C PRO A 200 12.06 13.65 16.64
N ARG A 201 11.73 14.92 16.38
CA ARG A 201 10.40 15.48 16.69
C ARG A 201 9.28 14.81 15.88
N LEU A 202 9.51 14.45 14.61
CA LEU A 202 8.51 13.73 13.79
C LEU A 202 8.31 12.30 14.32
N LEU A 203 9.40 11.66 14.74
CA LEU A 203 9.35 10.34 15.38
C LEU A 203 8.46 10.39 16.63
N ILE A 204 8.79 11.31 17.55
CA ILE A 204 8.09 11.43 18.85
C ILE A 204 6.63 11.82 18.62
N ALA A 205 6.36 12.88 17.85
CA ALA A 205 5.00 13.36 17.63
C ALA A 205 4.14 12.34 16.88
N GLY A 206 4.71 11.70 15.84
CA GLY A 206 4.02 10.68 15.06
C GLY A 206 3.62 9.47 15.91
N TYR A 207 4.55 8.91 16.68
CA TYR A 207 4.25 7.76 17.53
C TYR A 207 3.46 8.10 18.79
N ALA A 208 3.60 9.31 19.35
CA ALA A 208 2.79 9.75 20.49
C ALA A 208 1.30 9.85 20.16
N ILE A 209 0.94 10.05 18.88
CA ILE A 209 -0.45 10.05 18.42
C ILE A 209 -0.82 8.69 17.84
N GLY A 210 -0.02 8.18 16.89
CA GLY A 210 -0.33 7.00 16.12
C GLY A 210 -0.42 5.73 16.96
N LEU A 211 0.56 5.49 17.83
CA LEU A 211 0.64 4.22 18.56
C LEU A 211 -0.47 4.08 19.63
N PRO A 212 -0.78 5.09 20.47
CA PRO A 212 -1.90 4.99 21.39
C PRO A 212 -3.24 4.78 20.69
N LEU A 213 -3.48 5.46 19.56
CA LEU A 213 -4.71 5.28 18.79
C LEU A 213 -4.78 3.88 18.16
N ARG A 214 -3.68 3.35 17.62
CA ARG A 214 -3.62 1.97 17.12
C ARG A 214 -3.87 0.93 18.22
N ILE A 215 -3.32 1.14 19.42
CA ILE A 215 -3.57 0.27 20.58
C ILE A 215 -5.04 0.33 21.01
N ALA A 216 -5.60 1.55 21.15
CA ALA A 216 -7.00 1.73 21.51
C ALA A 216 -7.95 1.10 20.48
N GLN A 217 -7.62 1.25 19.19
CA GLN A 217 -8.35 0.63 18.08
C GLN A 217 -8.30 -0.90 18.16
N ALA A 218 -7.12 -1.49 18.37
CA ALA A 218 -6.98 -2.93 18.51
C ALA A 218 -7.78 -3.47 19.72
N ILE A 219 -7.70 -2.80 20.87
CA ILE A 219 -8.48 -3.17 22.07
C ILE A 219 -9.99 -3.13 21.79
N ALA A 220 -10.46 -2.08 21.11
CA ALA A 220 -11.88 -1.94 20.77
C ALA A 220 -12.35 -3.02 19.78
N ILE A 221 -11.51 -3.41 18.82
CA ILE A 221 -11.81 -4.49 17.87
C ILE A 221 -11.87 -5.84 18.60
N PHE A 222 -10.90 -6.12 19.48
CA PHE A 222 -10.91 -7.33 20.33
C PHE A 222 -12.15 -7.38 21.24
N GLY A 223 -12.55 -6.23 21.80
CA GLY A 223 -13.75 -6.11 22.65
C GLY A 223 -15.08 -6.18 21.91
N ASN A 224 -15.06 -6.26 20.58
CA ASN A 224 -16.25 -6.30 19.72
C ASN A 224 -16.22 -7.54 18.80
N ASP A 225 -15.78 -8.68 19.34
CA ASP A 225 -15.70 -9.97 18.63
C ASP A 225 -14.88 -9.93 17.33
N GLY A 226 -13.88 -9.04 17.29
CA GLY A 226 -13.03 -8.83 16.13
C GLY A 226 -13.63 -7.88 15.09
N ASN A 227 -14.84 -7.37 15.29
CA ASN A 227 -15.49 -6.48 14.33
C ASN A 227 -15.05 -5.03 14.56
N PRO A 228 -14.79 -4.26 13.49
CA PRO A 228 -14.62 -2.82 13.61
C PRO A 228 -15.95 -2.17 14.01
N THR A 229 -15.84 -1.04 14.68
CA THR A 229 -16.93 -0.11 15.00
C THR A 229 -16.73 1.22 14.25
N GLY A 230 -17.78 2.04 14.19
CA GLY A 230 -17.66 3.40 13.65
C GLY A 230 -16.53 4.19 14.31
N TRP A 231 -16.34 4.06 15.63
CA TRP A 231 -15.20 4.68 16.33
C TRP A 231 -13.85 4.17 15.82
N THR A 232 -13.69 2.84 15.68
CA THR A 232 -12.41 2.28 15.20
C THR A 232 -12.10 2.72 13.76
N ALA A 233 -13.11 2.90 12.92
CA ALA A 233 -12.97 3.40 11.56
C ALA A 233 -12.66 4.91 11.53
N MET A 234 -13.27 5.69 12.43
CA MET A 234 -12.96 7.11 12.60
C MET A 234 -11.47 7.33 12.93
N VAL A 235 -10.94 6.57 13.90
CA VAL A 235 -9.54 6.74 14.33
C VAL A 235 -8.52 6.12 13.39
N ASP A 236 -8.92 5.21 12.50
CA ASP A 236 -7.99 4.44 11.66
C ASP A 236 -7.06 5.37 10.88
N GLN A 237 -7.61 6.35 10.19
CA GLN A 237 -6.82 7.23 9.33
C GLN A 237 -5.92 8.17 10.11
N VAL A 238 -6.39 8.64 11.26
CA VAL A 238 -5.62 9.51 12.16
C VAL A 238 -4.45 8.72 12.76
N ALA A 239 -4.71 7.50 13.23
CA ALA A 239 -3.70 6.60 13.75
C ALA A 239 -2.67 6.25 12.68
N ARG A 240 -3.14 5.92 11.47
CA ARG A 240 -2.30 5.60 10.32
C ARG A 240 -1.43 6.78 9.89
N PHE A 241 -1.99 7.99 9.87
CA PHE A 241 -1.23 9.21 9.59
C PHE A 241 -0.13 9.42 10.64
N GLY A 242 -0.48 9.35 11.93
CA GLY A 242 0.48 9.44 13.03
C GLY A 242 1.61 8.41 12.91
N MET A 243 1.27 7.14 12.69
CA MET A 243 2.23 6.07 12.46
C MET A 243 3.09 6.34 11.22
N THR A 244 2.52 6.80 10.11
CA THR A 244 3.27 7.15 8.89
C THR A 244 4.32 8.23 9.17
N ILE A 245 3.94 9.32 9.85
CA ILE A 245 4.88 10.37 10.27
C ILE A 245 5.94 9.85 11.24
N GLY A 246 5.54 8.97 12.17
CA GLY A 246 6.45 8.28 13.10
C GLY A 246 7.52 7.46 12.38
N HIS A 247 7.12 6.68 11.36
CA HIS A 247 8.05 5.91 10.52
C HIS A 247 9.00 6.82 9.71
N ILE A 248 8.51 7.92 9.14
CA ILE A 248 9.38 8.91 8.47
C ILE A 248 10.41 9.45 9.46
N GLY A 249 9.96 9.89 10.64
CA GLY A 249 10.83 10.41 11.69
C GLY A 249 11.85 9.37 12.16
N LEU A 250 11.45 8.11 12.28
CA LEU A 250 12.33 6.99 12.62
C LEU A 250 13.44 6.82 11.59
N VAL A 251 13.08 6.70 10.31
CA VAL A 251 14.06 6.55 9.22
C VAL A 251 15.02 7.74 9.18
N LEU A 252 14.50 8.98 9.18
CA LEU A 252 15.34 10.18 9.13
C LEU A 252 16.27 10.32 10.35
N THR A 253 15.85 9.85 11.51
CA THR A 253 16.66 9.92 12.75
C THR A 253 17.75 8.85 12.80
N LEU A 254 17.44 7.64 12.34
CA LEU A 254 18.38 6.51 12.35
C LEU A 254 19.31 6.50 11.12
N TRP A 255 18.91 7.09 10.00
CA TRP A 255 19.65 7.07 8.74
C TRP A 255 21.14 7.40 8.88
N PRO A 256 21.57 8.43 9.63
CA PRO A 256 23.00 8.75 9.76
C PRO A 256 23.85 7.62 10.38
N HIS A 257 23.25 6.79 11.24
CA HIS A 257 23.95 5.73 12.00
C HIS A 257 23.80 4.35 11.36
N ALA A 258 22.81 4.16 10.49
CA ALA A 258 22.43 2.86 9.96
C ALA A 258 22.61 2.73 8.43
N ARG A 259 23.35 3.65 7.78
CA ARG A 259 23.50 3.68 6.31
C ARG A 259 23.93 2.34 5.71
N SER A 260 24.87 1.64 6.35
CA SER A 260 25.36 0.34 5.89
C SER A 260 24.28 -0.74 5.96
N ALA A 261 23.51 -0.79 7.04
CA ALA A 261 22.39 -1.71 7.21
C ALA A 261 21.26 -1.45 6.18
N PHE A 262 21.08 -0.19 5.78
CA PHE A 262 20.09 0.17 4.76
C PHE A 262 20.57 0.00 3.31
N ALA A 263 21.85 -0.29 3.06
CA ALA A 263 22.41 -0.37 1.72
C ALA A 263 21.74 -1.41 0.79
N PRO A 264 21.37 -2.64 1.27
CA PRO A 264 20.60 -3.58 0.46
C PRO A 264 19.21 -3.04 0.08
N PHE A 265 18.52 -2.40 1.03
CA PHE A 265 17.21 -1.79 0.82
C PHE A 265 17.26 -0.61 -0.15
N ALA A 266 18.37 0.14 -0.17
CA ALA A 266 18.57 1.22 -1.13
C ALA A 266 18.61 0.69 -2.57
N ARG A 267 19.15 -0.52 -2.81
CA ARG A 267 19.09 -1.15 -4.15
C ARG A 267 17.65 -1.52 -4.50
N MET A 268 16.93 -2.17 -3.59
CA MET A 268 15.53 -2.52 -3.79
C MET A 268 14.68 -1.29 -4.13
N GLY A 269 14.91 -0.17 -3.42
CA GLY A 269 14.22 1.09 -3.67
C GLY A 269 14.44 1.69 -5.07
N ARG A 270 15.52 1.33 -5.78
CA ARG A 270 15.74 1.73 -7.18
C ARG A 270 14.94 0.93 -8.19
N MET A 271 14.33 -0.19 -7.79
CA MET A 271 13.50 -1.04 -8.64
C MET A 271 12.17 -1.41 -7.97
N ALA A 272 11.57 -0.44 -7.26
CA ALA A 272 10.36 -0.66 -6.47
C ALA A 272 9.15 -1.15 -7.30
N LEU A 273 8.97 -0.73 -8.55
CA LEU A 273 7.88 -1.21 -9.41
C LEU A 273 8.13 -2.65 -9.84
N THR A 274 9.36 -3.01 -10.20
CA THR A 274 9.71 -4.40 -10.51
C THR A 274 9.42 -5.31 -9.31
N LEU A 275 9.89 -4.93 -8.12
CA LEU A 275 9.69 -5.74 -6.93
C LEU A 275 8.21 -5.79 -6.56
N TYR A 276 7.48 -4.68 -6.58
CA TYR A 276 6.04 -4.69 -6.28
C TYR A 276 5.24 -5.65 -7.18
N LEU A 277 5.48 -5.64 -8.49
CA LEU A 277 4.84 -6.59 -9.42
C LEU A 277 5.38 -8.03 -9.24
N GLY A 278 6.66 -8.16 -8.87
CA GLY A 278 7.29 -9.42 -8.50
C GLY A 278 6.65 -10.08 -7.29
N GLN A 279 6.31 -9.30 -6.25
CA GLN A 279 5.60 -9.76 -5.06
C GLN A 279 4.25 -10.36 -5.43
N SER A 280 3.47 -9.67 -6.27
CA SER A 280 2.20 -10.20 -6.77
C SER A 280 2.39 -11.50 -7.55
N ALA A 281 3.34 -11.54 -8.49
CA ALA A 281 3.60 -12.72 -9.30
C ALA A 281 4.03 -13.93 -8.45
N LEU A 282 4.96 -13.72 -7.51
CA LEU A 282 5.43 -14.75 -6.60
C LEU A 282 4.32 -15.24 -5.68
N ALA A 283 3.55 -14.32 -5.07
CA ALA A 283 2.43 -14.68 -4.23
C ALA A 283 1.33 -15.43 -5.01
N ALA A 284 1.08 -15.06 -6.27
CA ALA A 284 0.14 -15.76 -7.13
C ALA A 284 0.57 -17.22 -7.34
N VAL A 285 1.84 -17.46 -7.64
CA VAL A 285 2.40 -18.82 -7.81
C VAL A 285 2.42 -19.59 -6.48
N ILE A 286 2.74 -18.94 -5.37
CA ILE A 286 2.86 -19.63 -4.06
C ILE A 286 1.49 -20.04 -3.52
N PHE A 287 0.49 -19.18 -3.59
CA PHE A 287 -0.78 -19.43 -2.93
C PHE A 287 -1.83 -20.07 -3.82
N SER A 288 -1.86 -19.77 -5.12
CA SER A 288 -2.94 -20.25 -5.99
C SER A 288 -2.79 -21.74 -6.35
N GLY A 289 -3.91 -22.40 -6.66
CA GLY A 289 -3.98 -23.84 -6.95
C GLY A 289 -3.16 -24.28 -8.17
N PHE A 290 -2.95 -23.40 -9.14
CA PHE A 290 -2.08 -23.67 -10.30
C PHE A 290 -0.57 -23.67 -9.98
N GLY A 291 -0.17 -23.27 -8.77
CA GLY A 291 1.22 -23.23 -8.33
C GLY A 291 1.47 -24.14 -7.12
N LEU A 292 1.91 -23.59 -5.99
CA LEU A 292 2.16 -24.39 -4.77
C LEU A 292 0.87 -24.65 -3.95
N GLY A 293 -0.23 -23.97 -4.26
CA GLY A 293 -1.54 -24.25 -3.66
C GLY A 293 -1.62 -24.01 -2.15
N LEU A 294 -0.87 -23.05 -1.61
CA LEU A 294 -0.84 -22.77 -0.16
C LEU A 294 -2.01 -21.92 0.37
N TRP A 295 -2.97 -21.54 -0.48
CA TRP A 295 -4.14 -20.75 -0.08
C TRP A 295 -4.91 -21.43 1.07
N GLY A 296 -5.13 -20.69 2.16
CA GLY A 296 -5.82 -21.15 3.36
C GLY A 296 -5.11 -22.26 4.14
N ARG A 297 -3.83 -22.54 3.86
CA ARG A 297 -3.07 -23.64 4.51
C ARG A 297 -2.09 -23.19 5.58
N LEU A 298 -1.77 -21.90 5.63
CA LEU A 298 -0.84 -21.33 6.60
C LEU A 298 -1.60 -20.49 7.61
N ASN A 299 -1.12 -20.46 8.84
CA ASN A 299 -1.50 -19.43 9.80
C ASN A 299 -0.69 -18.15 9.55
N GLY A 300 -0.99 -17.07 10.27
CA GLY A 300 -0.40 -15.76 10.08
C GLY A 300 1.12 -15.77 10.17
N TRP A 301 1.71 -16.53 11.09
CA TRP A 301 3.18 -16.64 11.19
C TRP A 301 3.79 -17.37 10.00
N GLY A 302 3.13 -18.40 9.49
CA GLY A 302 3.51 -19.07 8.25
C GLY A 302 3.47 -18.13 7.05
N GLU A 303 2.42 -17.31 6.94
CA GLU A 303 2.28 -16.30 5.88
C GLU A 303 3.39 -15.24 5.96
N TRP A 304 3.72 -14.77 7.17
CA TRP A 304 4.83 -13.84 7.39
C TRP A 304 6.19 -14.46 7.08
N GLY A 305 6.35 -15.76 7.35
CA GLY A 305 7.52 -16.53 6.91
C GLY A 305 7.67 -16.51 5.39
N VAL A 306 6.59 -16.75 4.65
CA VAL A 306 6.58 -16.65 3.17
C VAL A 306 6.89 -15.22 2.72
N ALA A 307 6.31 -14.19 3.34
CA ALA A 307 6.60 -12.81 3.01
C ALA A 307 8.09 -12.45 3.22
N ALA A 308 8.70 -12.94 4.31
CA ALA A 308 10.13 -12.76 4.57
C ALA A 308 11.00 -13.47 3.51
N LEU A 309 10.60 -14.68 3.08
CA LEU A 309 11.29 -15.40 2.01
C LEU A 309 11.23 -14.65 0.67
N ILE A 310 10.06 -14.11 0.32
CA ILE A 310 9.89 -13.26 -0.88
C ILE A 310 10.82 -12.04 -0.77
N LEU A 311 10.82 -11.34 0.37
CA LEU A 311 11.65 -10.16 0.57
C LEU A 311 13.14 -10.48 0.39
N VAL A 312 13.62 -11.61 0.93
CA VAL A 312 15.02 -12.06 0.77
C VAL A 312 15.32 -12.38 -0.69
N ALA A 313 14.43 -13.13 -1.37
CA ALA A 313 14.60 -13.46 -2.79
C ALA A 313 14.67 -12.19 -3.66
N GLU A 314 13.84 -11.19 -3.38
CA GLU A 314 13.82 -9.90 -4.06
C GLU A 314 15.07 -9.06 -3.78
N ALA A 315 15.58 -9.07 -2.55
CA ALA A 315 16.82 -8.38 -2.19
C ALA A 315 18.03 -8.99 -2.92
N LEU A 316 18.07 -10.32 -3.02
CA LEU A 316 19.09 -11.05 -3.78
C LEU A 316 18.96 -10.75 -5.28
N PHE A 317 17.74 -10.84 -5.83
CA PHE A 317 17.46 -10.48 -7.21
C PHE A 317 17.92 -9.06 -7.54
N ALA A 318 17.55 -8.07 -6.74
CA ALA A 318 17.97 -6.69 -6.93
C ALA A 318 19.50 -6.54 -6.92
N THR A 319 20.19 -7.25 -6.03
CA THR A 319 21.66 -7.23 -5.94
C THR A 319 22.31 -7.82 -7.19
N PHE A 320 21.88 -9.00 -7.64
CA PHE A 320 22.43 -9.64 -8.83
C PHE A 320 22.07 -8.90 -10.13
N TRP A 321 20.86 -8.32 -10.19
CA TRP A 321 20.39 -7.58 -11.34
C TRP A 321 21.21 -6.31 -11.56
N PHE A 322 21.42 -5.51 -10.50
CA PHE A 322 22.20 -4.27 -10.60
C PHE A 322 23.70 -4.49 -10.81
N ALA A 323 24.19 -5.72 -10.76
CA ALA A 323 25.55 -6.04 -11.21
C ALA A 323 25.70 -5.99 -12.74
N ARG A 324 24.59 -6.06 -13.49
CA ARG A 324 24.60 -6.13 -14.96
C ARG A 324 23.77 -5.02 -15.63
N PHE A 325 22.69 -4.60 -15.00
CA PHE A 325 21.73 -3.67 -15.59
C PHE A 325 21.58 -2.40 -14.76
N ARG A 326 21.31 -1.27 -15.43
CA ARG A 326 21.20 0.04 -14.76
C ARG A 326 19.84 0.29 -14.12
N TYR A 327 18.79 -0.32 -14.66
CA TYR A 327 17.40 -0.14 -14.25
C TYR A 327 16.76 -1.49 -13.96
N GLY A 328 15.81 -1.55 -13.04
CA GLY A 328 14.94 -2.73 -12.94
C GLY A 328 14.13 -2.91 -14.24
N PRO A 329 13.72 -4.14 -14.59
CA PRO A 329 12.98 -4.44 -15.81
C PRO A 329 11.77 -3.54 -16.02
N MET A 330 10.93 -3.37 -15.00
CA MET A 330 9.69 -2.61 -15.11
C MET A 330 9.96 -1.10 -15.10
N GLU A 331 10.98 -0.65 -14.35
CA GLU A 331 11.44 0.74 -14.40
C GLU A 331 11.99 1.10 -15.79
N TRP A 332 12.69 0.16 -16.43
CA TRP A 332 13.20 0.32 -17.79
C TRP A 332 12.04 0.47 -18.79
N LEU A 333 11.04 -0.40 -18.74
CA LEU A 333 9.83 -0.31 -19.57
C LEU A 333 9.07 1.00 -19.32
N TRP A 334 8.88 1.36 -18.06
CA TRP A 334 8.20 2.59 -17.67
C TRP A 334 8.93 3.82 -18.20
N ARG A 335 10.26 3.86 -18.08
CA ARG A 335 11.09 4.95 -18.60
C ARG A 335 11.03 5.00 -20.13
N TRP A 336 11.10 3.86 -20.80
CA TRP A 336 11.01 3.79 -22.26
C TRP A 336 9.67 4.34 -22.74
N GLY A 337 8.55 3.86 -22.19
CA GLY A 337 7.21 4.34 -22.57
C GLY A 337 7.00 5.83 -22.24
N THR A 338 7.57 6.31 -21.14
CA THR A 338 7.48 7.73 -20.76
C THR A 338 8.15 8.64 -21.79
N TYR A 339 9.42 8.37 -22.10
CA TYR A 339 10.26 9.28 -22.90
C TYR A 339 10.24 8.95 -24.40
N GLY A 340 9.69 7.81 -24.81
CA GLY A 340 9.69 7.34 -26.20
C GLY A 340 11.08 7.01 -26.75
N ARG A 341 12.11 7.00 -25.88
CA ARG A 341 13.50 6.68 -26.24
C ARG A 341 13.97 5.50 -25.42
N ARG A 342 14.54 4.50 -26.09
CA ARG A 342 15.05 3.29 -25.45
C ARG A 342 16.13 3.68 -24.42
N PRO A 343 15.94 3.40 -23.12
CA PRO A 343 16.98 3.65 -22.13
C PRO A 343 18.19 2.75 -22.39
N GLY A 344 19.40 3.26 -22.11
CA GLY A 344 20.60 2.43 -22.08
C GLY A 344 20.43 1.25 -21.12
N ALA A 345 21.10 0.14 -21.45
CA ALA A 345 21.08 -1.08 -20.64
C ALA A 345 21.66 -0.85 -19.23
#